data_AF-A0A9D6R591-F1
#
_entry.id   AF-A0A9D6R591-F1
#
_cell.length_a   1.000
_cell.length_b   1.000
_cell.length_c   1.000
_cell.angle_alpha   90.00
_cell.angle_beta   90.00
_cell.angle_gamma   90.00
#
_symmetry.space_group_name_H-M   'P 1'
#
loop_
_entity.id
_entity.type
_entity.pdbx_description
1 polymer ?
#
loop_
_entity_poly.entity_id
_entity_poly.type
_entity_poly.pdbx_seq_one_letter_code
_entity_poly.pdbx_strand_id
1 'polypeptide(L)'
;KGNNIEKATRAFERAYKEDKENAEYMSYYGMCAALRWGEIGLGLELCTRAVKKEFYKTEYYINLAKVYIKADNKKGAMTVLKKGLRFDPENDIIHEELVRLGARKKSIIPFLGRSNPINKFLGIFFRKTIPSFIDRIRRRKKAVKEREEDLEI
;
A
#
# COMPACT_ATOMS: atom_id res chain seq x y z
N LYS A 1 3.85 19.17 0.25
CA LYS A 1 3.06 18.01 -0.26
C LYS A 1 1.78 18.38 -1.03
N GLY A 2 1.14 19.54 -0.81
CA GLY A 2 -0.14 19.89 -1.49
C GLY A 2 -0.06 20.15 -3.00
N ASN A 3 1.06 20.69 -3.49
CA ASN A 3 1.21 21.11 -4.90
C ASN A 3 1.09 19.95 -5.91
N ASN A 4 1.65 18.78 -5.59
CA ASN A 4 1.64 17.63 -6.52
C ASN A 4 0.25 17.01 -6.67
N ILE A 5 -0.53 16.96 -5.58
CA ILE A 5 -1.88 16.38 -5.61
C ILE A 5 -2.82 17.29 -6.40
N GLU A 6 -2.71 18.61 -6.23
CA GLU A 6 -3.52 19.58 -7.00
C GLU A 6 -3.26 19.46 -8.51
N LYS A 7 -1.99 19.38 -8.93
CA LYS A 7 -1.62 19.17 -10.34
C LYS A 7 -2.19 17.86 -10.89
N ALA A 8 -2.04 16.77 -10.14
CA ALA A 8 -2.58 15.47 -10.53
C ALA A 8 -4.11 15.51 -10.65
N THR A 9 -4.78 16.14 -9.69
CA THR A 9 -6.25 16.27 -9.70
C THR A 9 -6.74 16.98 -10.95
N ARG A 10 -6.11 18.12 -11.31
CA ARG A 10 -6.46 18.86 -12.53
C ARG A 10 -6.14 18.11 -13.83
N ALA A 11 -5.05 17.34 -13.85
CA ALA A 11 -4.71 16.52 -15.01
C ALA A 11 -5.74 15.40 -15.23
N PHE A 12 -6.09 14.66 -14.18
CA PHE A 12 -7.10 13.61 -14.26
C PHE A 12 -8.51 14.16 -14.50
N GLU A 13 -8.83 15.35 -13.99
CA GLU A 13 -10.09 16.04 -14.30
C GLU A 13 -10.20 16.33 -15.81
N ARG A 14 -9.13 16.83 -16.45
CA ARG A 14 -9.11 17.07 -17.90
C ARG A 14 -9.25 15.76 -18.68
N ALA A 15 -8.47 14.74 -18.32
CA ALA A 15 -8.54 13.43 -18.96
C ALA A 15 -9.94 12.82 -18.86
N TYR A 16 -10.59 12.91 -17.68
CA TYR A 16 -11.96 12.44 -17.49
C TYR A 16 -12.98 13.26 -18.31
N LYS A 17 -12.74 14.56 -18.52
CA LYS A 17 -13.60 15.40 -19.37
C LYS A 17 -13.49 15.03 -20.85
N GLU A 18 -12.31 14.61 -21.30
CA GLU A 18 -12.05 14.15 -22.67
C GLU A 18 -12.66 12.77 -22.91
N ASP A 19 -12.46 11.82 -21.99
CA ASP A 19 -13.08 10.49 -22.04
C ASP A 19 -13.70 10.13 -20.69
N LYS A 20 -15.03 10.32 -20.62
CA LYS A 20 -15.82 10.02 -19.42
C LYS A 20 -16.05 8.54 -19.20
N GLU A 21 -15.77 7.68 -20.18
CA GLU A 21 -15.98 6.24 -20.09
C GLU A 21 -14.70 5.46 -19.75
N ASN A 22 -13.55 6.12 -19.78
CA ASN A 22 -12.29 5.53 -19.35
C ASN A 22 -12.29 5.24 -17.83
N ALA A 23 -12.13 3.97 -17.46
CA ALA A 23 -12.19 3.54 -16.06
C ALA A 23 -10.99 4.05 -15.24
N GLU A 24 -9.82 4.18 -15.86
CA GLU A 24 -8.63 4.71 -15.21
C GLU A 24 -8.83 6.16 -14.82
N TYR A 25 -9.33 6.98 -15.74
CA TYR A 25 -9.59 8.40 -15.48
C TYR A 25 -10.64 8.57 -14.40
N MET A 26 -11.74 7.81 -14.43
CA MET A 26 -12.72 7.80 -13.34
C MET A 26 -12.07 7.49 -11.98
N SER A 27 -11.27 6.41 -11.93
CA SER A 27 -10.65 5.91 -10.69
C SER A 27 -9.72 6.94 -10.06
N TYR A 28 -8.78 7.46 -10.84
CA TYR A 28 -7.78 8.39 -10.35
C TYR A 28 -8.36 9.78 -10.10
N TYR A 29 -9.23 10.29 -10.99
CA TYR A 29 -9.90 11.57 -10.78
C TYR A 29 -10.76 11.54 -9.52
N GLY A 30 -11.62 10.53 -9.35
CA GLY A 30 -12.48 10.39 -8.19
C GLY A 30 -11.70 10.35 -6.88
N MET A 31 -10.61 9.57 -6.83
CA MET A 31 -9.73 9.52 -5.67
C MET A 31 -9.09 10.89 -5.39
N CYS A 32 -8.53 11.53 -6.40
CA CYS A 32 -7.88 12.83 -6.26
C CYS A 32 -8.85 13.92 -5.79
N ALA A 33 -10.04 13.99 -6.37
CA ALA A 33 -11.08 14.95 -6.01
C ALA A 33 -11.51 14.79 -4.54
N ALA A 34 -11.77 13.56 -4.09
CA ALA A 34 -12.11 13.30 -2.69
C ALA A 34 -10.96 13.67 -1.73
N LEU A 35 -9.72 13.33 -2.05
CA LEU A 35 -8.58 13.59 -1.18
C LEU A 35 -8.18 15.07 -1.13
N ARG A 36 -8.27 15.78 -2.27
CA ARG A 36 -7.78 17.16 -2.42
C ARG A 36 -8.86 18.19 -2.14
N TRP A 37 -10.06 18.00 -2.69
CA TRP A 37 -11.17 18.95 -2.61
C TRP A 37 -12.24 18.55 -1.60
N GLY A 38 -12.21 17.32 -1.09
CA GLY A 38 -13.21 16.83 -0.14
C GLY A 38 -14.50 16.35 -0.82
N GLU A 39 -14.49 16.22 -2.14
CA GLU A 39 -15.61 15.72 -2.96
C GLU A 39 -15.82 14.21 -2.79
N ILE A 40 -16.21 13.80 -1.59
CA ILE A 40 -16.33 12.38 -1.20
C ILE A 40 -17.39 11.67 -2.04
N GLY A 41 -18.55 12.31 -2.28
CA GLY A 41 -19.64 11.72 -3.07
C GLY A 41 -19.20 11.39 -4.49
N LEU A 42 -18.58 12.37 -5.17
CA LEU A 42 -18.01 12.19 -6.51
C LEU A 42 -16.95 11.08 -6.52
N GLY A 43 -16.04 11.08 -5.53
CA GLY A 43 -15.01 10.07 -5.43
C GLY A 43 -15.56 8.65 -5.27
N LEU A 44 -16.58 8.47 -4.42
CA LEU A 44 -17.22 7.17 -4.23
C LEU A 44 -17.92 6.71 -5.51
N GLU A 45 -18.61 7.60 -6.22
CA GLU A 45 -19.28 7.29 -7.47
C GLU A 45 -18.28 6.84 -8.55
N LEU A 46 -17.30 7.68 -8.87
CA LEU A 46 -16.37 7.45 -9.96
C LEU A 46 -15.46 6.25 -9.69
N CYS A 47 -14.90 6.12 -8.50
CA CYS A 47 -14.08 4.96 -8.17
C CYS A 47 -14.90 3.66 -8.15
N THR A 48 -16.17 3.70 -7.73
CA THR A 48 -17.05 2.52 -7.80
C THR A 48 -17.37 2.14 -9.26
N ARG A 49 -17.64 3.13 -10.13
CA ARG A 49 -17.85 2.89 -11.57
C ARG A 49 -16.60 2.29 -12.21
N ALA A 50 -15.41 2.81 -11.90
CA ALA A 50 -14.15 2.27 -12.40
C ALA A 50 -13.96 0.79 -12.02
N VAL A 51 -14.18 0.45 -10.74
CA VAL A 51 -14.14 -0.95 -10.26
C VAL A 51 -15.17 -1.83 -10.98
N LYS A 52 -16.37 -1.31 -11.28
CA LYS A 52 -17.38 -2.07 -12.03
C LYS A 52 -16.98 -2.30 -13.50
N LYS A 53 -16.31 -1.33 -14.14
CA LYS A 53 -15.86 -1.46 -15.53
C LYS A 53 -14.68 -2.41 -15.68
N GLU A 54 -13.69 -2.30 -14.80
CA GLU A 54 -12.47 -3.11 -14.85
C GLU A 54 -12.20 -3.74 -13.47
N PHE A 55 -13.03 -4.73 -13.13
CA PHE A 55 -13.01 -5.36 -11.81
C PHE A 55 -11.71 -6.11 -11.48
N TYR A 56 -10.87 -6.40 -12.47
CA TYR A 56 -9.59 -7.09 -12.30
C TYR A 56 -8.43 -6.14 -11.94
N LYS A 57 -8.62 -4.81 -12.06
CA LYS A 57 -7.61 -3.81 -11.72
C LYS A 57 -7.58 -3.54 -10.22
N THR A 58 -6.55 -4.05 -9.55
CA THR A 58 -6.39 -3.96 -8.09
C THR A 58 -6.17 -2.54 -7.59
N GLU A 59 -5.56 -1.69 -8.42
CA GLU A 59 -5.32 -0.27 -8.17
C GLU A 59 -6.63 0.48 -7.90
N TYR A 60 -7.74 0.07 -8.54
CA TYR A 60 -9.02 0.76 -8.40
C TYR A 60 -9.66 0.47 -7.04
N TYR A 61 -9.41 -0.71 -6.47
CA TYR A 61 -9.80 -1.03 -5.09
C TYR A 61 -8.99 -0.22 -4.08
N ILE A 62 -7.70 -0.01 -4.33
CA ILE A 62 -6.84 0.83 -3.49
C ILE A 62 -7.32 2.29 -3.53
N ASN A 63 -7.61 2.82 -4.72
CA ASN A 63 -8.11 4.18 -4.91
C ASN A 63 -9.46 4.37 -4.22
N LEU A 64 -10.41 3.45 -4.41
CA LEU A 64 -11.71 3.47 -3.74
C LEU A 64 -11.57 3.37 -2.21
N ALA A 65 -10.64 2.54 -1.71
CA ALA A 65 -10.38 2.43 -0.28
C ALA A 65 -9.85 3.76 0.31
N LYS A 66 -8.98 4.48 -0.40
CA LYS A 66 -8.52 5.82 0.03
C LYS A 66 -9.68 6.82 0.13
N VAL A 67 -10.67 6.74 -0.77
CA VAL A 67 -11.90 7.55 -0.65
C VAL A 67 -12.70 7.16 0.59
N TYR A 68 -12.89 5.87 0.85
CA TYR A 68 -13.57 5.41 2.06
C TYR A 68 -12.84 5.86 3.35
N ILE A 69 -11.51 5.85 3.37
CA ILE A 69 -10.72 6.36 4.50
C ILE A 69 -10.94 7.86 4.68
N LYS A 70 -10.97 8.63 3.59
CA LYS A 70 -11.26 10.07 3.61
C LYS A 70 -12.67 10.37 4.14
N ALA A 71 -13.61 9.47 3.90
CA ALA A 71 -14.98 9.49 4.43
C ALA A 71 -15.11 8.93 5.87
N ASP A 72 -13.99 8.67 6.56
CA ASP A 72 -13.91 8.02 7.89
C ASP A 72 -14.58 6.64 7.97
N ASN A 73 -14.83 5.99 6.83
CA ASN A 73 -15.42 4.66 6.75
C ASN A 73 -14.34 3.58 6.59
N LYS A 74 -13.60 3.33 7.66
CA LYS A 74 -12.51 2.32 7.69
C LYS A 74 -13.02 0.91 7.36
N LYS A 75 -14.22 0.56 7.81
CA LYS A 75 -14.82 -0.77 7.56
C LYS A 75 -15.09 -0.97 6.06
N GLY A 76 -15.61 0.06 5.39
CA GLY A 76 -15.79 0.08 3.93
C GLY A 76 -14.45 -0.06 3.20
N ALA A 77 -13.44 0.72 3.60
CA ALA A 77 -12.09 0.64 3.02
C ALA A 77 -11.50 -0.77 3.11
N MET A 78 -11.51 -1.39 4.30
CA MET A 78 -11.02 -2.76 4.48
C MET A 78 -11.80 -3.78 3.64
N THR A 79 -13.11 -3.60 3.49
CA THR A 79 -13.94 -4.49 2.68
C THR A 79 -13.56 -4.43 1.21
N VAL A 80 -13.35 -3.24 0.67
CA VAL A 80 -12.94 -3.02 -0.72
C VAL A 80 -11.53 -3.56 -0.96
N LEU A 81 -10.58 -3.29 -0.07
CA LEU A 81 -9.22 -3.83 -0.16
C LEU A 81 -9.22 -5.36 -0.19
N LYS A 82 -9.98 -6.01 0.69
CA LYS A 82 -10.13 -7.48 0.68
C LYS A 82 -10.76 -8.01 -0.61
N LYS A 83 -11.65 -7.25 -1.26
CA LYS A 83 -12.17 -7.61 -2.59
C LYS A 83 -11.06 -7.54 -3.64
N GLY A 84 -10.19 -6.53 -3.60
CA GLY A 84 -9.02 -6.43 -4.48
C GLY A 84 -8.08 -7.62 -4.36
N LEU A 85 -7.83 -8.11 -3.13
CA LEU A 85 -7.00 -9.31 -2.89
C LEU A 85 -7.56 -10.60 -3.50
N ARG A 86 -8.83 -10.62 -3.94
CA ARG A 86 -9.37 -11.79 -4.67
C ARG A 86 -8.81 -11.89 -6.08
N PHE A 87 -8.33 -10.79 -6.64
CA PHE A 87 -7.74 -10.71 -7.99
C PHE A 87 -6.22 -10.78 -7.95
N ASP A 88 -5.61 -10.16 -6.94
CA ASP A 88 -4.17 -10.26 -6.66
C ASP A 88 -3.94 -10.54 -5.16
N PRO A 89 -3.84 -11.83 -4.76
CA PRO A 89 -3.64 -12.22 -3.36
C PRO A 89 -2.30 -11.78 -2.75
N GLU A 90 -1.31 -11.49 -3.58
CA GLU A 90 0.05 -11.10 -3.18
C GLU A 90 0.29 -9.60 -3.35
N ASN A 91 -0.75 -8.80 -3.58
CA ASN A 91 -0.63 -7.36 -3.71
C ASN A 91 -0.12 -6.70 -2.42
N ASP A 92 1.18 -6.38 -2.38
CA ASP A 92 1.83 -5.80 -1.21
C ASP A 92 1.19 -4.49 -0.77
N ILE A 93 0.78 -3.64 -1.73
CA ILE A 93 0.15 -2.34 -1.43
C ILE A 93 -1.16 -2.54 -0.68
N ILE A 94 -2.00 -3.49 -1.10
CA ILE A 94 -3.25 -3.79 -0.41
C ILE A 94 -2.99 -4.35 1.00
N HIS A 95 -2.01 -5.25 1.16
CA HIS A 95 -1.65 -5.78 2.48
C HIS A 95 -1.17 -4.68 3.42
N GLU A 96 -0.32 -3.77 2.94
CA GLU A 96 0.16 -2.62 3.70
C GLU A 96 -0.98 -1.70 4.13
N GLU A 97 -1.89 -1.35 3.23
CA GLU A 97 -3.05 -0.52 3.55
C GLU A 97 -3.98 -1.21 4.55
N LEU A 98 -4.21 -2.52 4.42
CA LEU A 98 -4.97 -3.29 5.40
C LEU A 98 -4.32 -3.25 6.79
N VAL A 99 -3.00 -3.43 6.87
CA VAL A 99 -2.26 -3.34 8.14
C VAL A 99 -2.37 -1.94 8.74
N ARG A 100 -2.24 -0.89 7.91
CA ARG A 100 -2.42 0.50 8.35
C ARG A 100 -3.81 0.77 8.93
N LEU A 101 -4.83 0.10 8.40
CA LEU A 101 -6.21 0.16 8.89
C LEU A 101 -6.49 -0.72 10.12
N GLY A 102 -5.47 -1.42 10.65
CA GLY A 102 -5.59 -2.26 11.84
C GLY A 102 -5.81 -3.75 11.54
N ALA A 103 -5.67 -4.18 10.29
CA ALA A 103 -5.61 -5.62 10.00
C ALA A 103 -4.29 -6.22 10.52
N ARG A 104 -4.34 -7.51 10.88
CA ARG A 104 -3.16 -8.24 11.33
C ARG A 104 -2.23 -8.53 10.15
N LYS A 105 -0.92 -8.26 10.30
CA LYS A 105 0.11 -8.52 9.27
C LYS A 105 0.08 -9.99 8.82
N LYS A 106 0.21 -10.22 7.50
CA LYS A 106 0.30 -11.57 6.88
C LYS A 106 1.51 -12.32 7.45
N SER A 107 1.34 -13.62 7.70
CA SER A 107 2.44 -14.46 8.18
C SER A 107 3.50 -14.65 7.09
N ILE A 108 4.78 -14.74 7.50
CA ILE A 108 5.95 -14.76 6.61
C ILE A 108 5.94 -16.01 5.70
N ILE A 109 5.36 -17.12 6.17
CA ILE A 109 5.14 -18.32 5.35
C ILE A 109 3.64 -18.57 5.26
N PRO A 110 2.99 -18.31 4.10
CA PRO A 110 1.55 -18.49 3.92
C PRO A 110 1.09 -19.95 4.01
N PHE A 111 1.95 -20.90 3.63
CA PHE A 111 1.65 -22.34 3.61
C PHE A 111 1.63 -23.00 5.00
N LEU A 112 2.40 -22.46 5.95
CA LEU A 112 2.41 -22.96 7.33
C LEU A 112 1.32 -22.23 8.11
N GLY A 113 0.20 -22.92 8.35
CA GLY A 113 -0.95 -22.41 9.11
C GLY A 113 -0.56 -21.72 10.42
N ARG A 114 -1.44 -20.81 10.88
CA ARG A 114 -1.16 -19.82 11.92
C ARG A 114 -0.75 -20.38 13.30
N SER A 115 -0.99 -21.66 13.58
CA SER A 115 -0.56 -22.37 14.79
C SER A 115 0.81 -23.04 14.68
N ASN A 116 1.45 -22.99 13.50
CA ASN A 116 2.68 -23.71 13.27
C ASN A 116 3.85 -23.06 14.03
N PRO A 117 4.52 -23.77 14.96
CA PRO A 117 5.60 -23.25 15.79
C PRO A 117 6.72 -22.57 14.99
N ILE A 118 6.96 -23.03 13.76
CA ILE A 118 7.99 -22.50 12.86
C ILE A 118 7.68 -21.05 12.45
N ASN A 119 6.42 -20.74 12.11
CA ASN A 119 6.03 -19.39 11.70
C ASN A 119 6.09 -18.41 12.89
N LYS A 120 5.79 -18.89 14.11
CA LYS A 120 5.95 -18.14 15.37
C LYS A 120 7.43 -17.89 15.68
N PHE A 121 8.27 -18.91 15.52
CA PHE A 121 9.71 -18.82 15.76
C PHE A 121 10.39 -17.87 14.78
N LEU A 122 10.09 -17.98 13.49
CA LEU A 122 10.63 -17.08 12.46
C LEU A 122 10.17 -15.63 12.69
N GLY A 123 8.91 -15.39 13.01
CA GLY A 123 8.44 -14.05 13.35
C GLY A 123 9.19 -13.40 14.53
N ILE A 124 9.52 -14.17 15.57
CA ILE A 124 10.30 -13.70 16.72
C ILE A 124 11.77 -13.50 16.32
N PHE A 125 12.35 -14.45 15.60
CA PHE A 125 13.75 -14.44 15.17
C PHE A 125 14.07 -13.23 14.26
N PHE A 126 13.21 -12.97 13.27
CA PHE A 126 13.36 -11.82 12.38
C PHE A 126 13.18 -10.49 13.11
N ARG A 127 12.34 -10.44 14.14
CA ARG A 127 12.07 -9.21 14.91
C ARG A 127 13.18 -8.88 15.92
N LYS A 128 13.80 -9.87 16.55
CA LYS A 128 14.77 -9.66 17.65
C LYS A 128 16.22 -9.92 17.25
N THR A 129 16.49 -10.93 16.44
CA THR A 129 17.86 -11.45 16.26
C THR A 129 18.55 -10.86 15.04
N ILE A 130 17.81 -10.65 13.94
CA ILE A 130 18.37 -10.12 12.68
C ILE A 130 19.01 -8.74 12.81
N PRO A 131 18.39 -7.74 13.48
CA PRO A 131 19.02 -6.43 13.67
C PRO A 131 20.37 -6.54 14.37
N SER A 132 20.47 -7.35 15.43
CA SER A 132 21.71 -7.53 16.19
C SER A 132 22.82 -8.22 15.38
N PHE A 133 22.44 -9.16 14.50
CA PHE A 133 23.38 -9.89 13.65
C PHE A 133 23.91 -9.01 12.52
N ILE A 134 23.03 -8.24 11.89
CA ILE A 134 23.39 -7.25 10.87
C ILE A 134 24.28 -6.16 11.47
N ASP A 135 23.95 -5.64 12.64
CA ASP A 135 24.77 -4.65 13.35
C ASP A 135 26.17 -5.20 13.67
N ARG A 136 26.27 -6.48 14.07
CA ARG A 136 27.56 -7.13 14.37
C ARG A 136 28.43 -7.28 13.13
N ILE A 137 27.83 -7.66 11.99
CA ILE A 137 28.54 -7.75 10.70
C ILE A 137 29.00 -6.36 10.25
N ARG A 138 28.14 -5.34 10.39
CA ARG A 138 28.45 -3.96 10.02
C ARG A 138 29.60 -3.39 10.84
N ARG A 139 29.61 -3.63 12.17
CA ARG A 139 30.72 -3.26 13.05
C ARG A 139 32.02 -3.97 12.68
N ARG A 140 31.97 -5.28 12.36
CA ARG A 140 33.17 -6.02 11.92
C ARG A 140 33.73 -5.47 10.61
N LYS A 141 32.89 -5.20 9.61
CA LYS A 141 33.34 -4.58 8.36
C LYS A 141 33.93 -3.19 8.58
N LYS A 142 33.36 -2.38 9.48
CA LYS A 142 33.92 -1.07 9.83
C LYS A 142 35.31 -1.18 10.47
N ALA A 143 35.46 -2.10 11.43
CA ALA A 143 36.74 -2.32 12.12
C ALA A 143 37.84 -2.89 11.21
N VAL A 144 37.48 -3.68 10.19
CA VAL A 144 38.44 -4.15 9.17
C VAL A 144 38.89 -2.99 8.28
N LYS A 145 37.97 -2.16 7.82
CA LYS A 145 38.27 -0.98 6.99
C LYS A 145 39.16 0.04 7.72
N GLU A 146 38.88 0.32 8.99
CA GLU A 146 39.70 1.21 9.83
C GLU A 146 41.12 0.65 10.02
N ARG A 147 41.28 -0.67 10.22
CA ARG A 147 42.61 -1.30 10.33
C ARG A 147 43.39 -1.31 9.02
N GLU A 148 42.72 -1.44 7.88
CA GLU A 148 43.35 -1.34 6.56
C GLU A 148 43.83 0.09 6.29
N GLU A 149 43.02 1.10 6.65
CA GLU A 149 43.40 2.52 6.54
C GLU A 149 44.57 2.90 7.48
N ASP A 150 44.63 2.33 8.70
CA ASP A 150 45.75 2.53 9.64
C ASP A 150 47.07 1.85 9.20
N LEU A 151 47.02 0.89 8.27
CA LEU A 151 48.20 0.17 7.74
C LEU A 151 48.75 0.79 6.44
N GLU A 152 48.01 1.70 5.81
CA GLU A 152 48.39 2.40 4.58
C GLU A 152 49.00 3.81 4.85
N ILE A 153 49.17 4.20 6.13
CA ILE A 153 49.83 5.44 6.59
C ILE A 153 51.21 5.10 7.17
#